data_AF-A0A2D9WIH9-F1
#
_entry.id   AF-A0A2D9WIH9-F1
#
_cell.length_a   1.000
_cell.length_b   1.000
_cell.length_c   1.000
_cell.angle_alpha   90.00
_cell.angle_beta   90.00
_cell.angle_gamma   90.00
#
_symmetry.space_group_name_H-M   'P 1'
#
loop_
_entity.id
_entity.type
_entity.pdbx_description
1 polymer ?
#
loop_
_entity_poly.entity_id
_entity_poly.type
_entity_poly.pdbx_seq_one_letter_code
_entity_poly.pdbx_strand_id
1 'polypeptide(L)'
;MANRCIGIREDNGDPCQRNASGKSEFCYQHKGQEENYLIRYAKDDTYFCPIDGGELRYWPRGDARLCGECEGLLLNEKNIDPRIQCIVELPKAEDEDERIGCPTCKSDSDISVGENLMTNISVEWAEIVGGGQWTSGQVFRGVTNVGYCEVCGSFWFNEIGKYDDKGKRVDDRGIRIKGFWTKGVWRRNITTWLDNHDMFQEHNQWQMRQMRLQKIESLGKRKIQIYCNHIDSATGIQCGIRKSTKNTHDADYCYKHQPE
;
A
#
# COMPACT_ATOMS: atom_id res chain seq x y z
N MET A 1 -27.03 -10.72 31.39
CA MET A 1 -26.26 -11.03 30.17
C MET A 1 -24.82 -10.56 30.40
N ALA A 2 -23.80 -11.33 30.03
CA ALA A 2 -22.43 -10.85 30.13
C ALA A 2 -22.20 -9.75 29.09
N ASN A 3 -21.70 -8.59 29.49
CA ASN A 3 -21.38 -7.52 28.56
C ASN A 3 -20.26 -7.97 27.61
N ARG A 4 -20.36 -7.60 26.33
CA ARG A 4 -19.28 -7.84 25.37
C ARG A 4 -18.11 -6.91 25.66
N CYS A 5 -16.90 -7.40 25.41
CA CYS A 5 -15.69 -6.60 25.47
C CYS A 5 -15.75 -5.48 24.44
N ILE A 6 -15.56 -4.23 24.86
CA ILE A 6 -15.53 -3.08 23.95
C ILE A 6 -14.19 -2.91 23.22
N GLY A 7 -13.16 -3.66 23.63
CA GLY A 7 -11.84 -3.63 23.01
C GLY A 7 -11.85 -3.96 21.51
N ILE A 8 -10.84 -3.44 20.82
CA ILE A 8 -10.66 -3.57 19.38
C ILE A 8 -9.43 -4.43 19.12
N ARG A 9 -9.51 -5.32 18.13
CA ARG A 9 -8.38 -6.15 17.74
C ARG A 9 -7.25 -5.32 17.13
N GLU A 10 -6.05 -5.43 17.69
CA GLU A 10 -4.87 -4.70 17.21
C GLU A 10 -4.41 -5.11 15.81
N ASP A 11 -4.73 -6.32 15.36
CA ASP A 11 -4.30 -6.83 14.06
C ASP A 11 -5.15 -6.30 12.92
N ASN A 12 -6.45 -6.06 13.15
CA ASN A 12 -7.36 -5.74 12.07
C ASN A 12 -8.38 -4.63 12.32
N GLY A 13 -8.47 -4.09 13.54
CA GLY A 13 -9.44 -3.07 13.89
C GLY A 13 -10.86 -3.61 14.14
N ASP A 14 -11.07 -4.93 14.14
CA ASP A 14 -12.40 -5.50 14.36
C ASP A 14 -12.79 -5.45 15.85
N PRO A 15 -14.08 -5.28 16.16
CA PRO A 15 -14.57 -5.40 17.53
C PRO A 15 -14.27 -6.77 18.14
N CYS A 16 -13.88 -6.78 19.42
CA CYS A 16 -13.69 -8.02 20.15
C CYS A 16 -14.99 -8.81 20.26
N GLN A 17 -14.91 -10.11 19.94
CA GLN A 17 -16.06 -11.02 20.07
C GLN A 17 -16.12 -11.73 21.44
N ARG A 18 -15.21 -11.40 22.36
CA ARG A 18 -15.19 -12.00 23.70
C ARG A 18 -16.07 -11.24 24.68
N ASN A 19 -16.45 -11.92 25.75
CA ASN A 19 -17.12 -11.28 26.89
C ASN A 19 -16.11 -10.45 27.70
N ALA A 20 -16.61 -9.37 28.29
CA ALA A 20 -15.88 -8.55 29.24
C ALA A 20 -15.62 -9.33 30.54
N SER A 21 -14.57 -8.95 31.25
CA SER A 21 -14.11 -9.65 32.45
C SER A 21 -14.57 -8.94 33.73
N GLY A 22 -15.40 -9.61 34.53
CA GLY A 22 -15.84 -9.11 35.82
C GLY A 22 -16.60 -7.78 35.71
N LYS A 23 -16.04 -6.72 36.31
CA LYS A 23 -16.60 -5.35 36.28
C LYS A 23 -15.98 -4.45 35.20
N SER A 24 -14.95 -4.91 34.50
CA SER A 24 -14.35 -4.14 33.41
C SER A 24 -15.20 -4.25 32.15
N GLU A 25 -15.15 -3.23 31.29
CA GLU A 25 -15.73 -3.25 29.95
C GLU A 25 -14.85 -4.02 28.94
N PHE A 26 -13.65 -4.42 29.37
CA PHE A 26 -12.68 -5.13 28.55
C PHE A 26 -12.54 -6.59 28.98
N CYS A 27 -12.18 -7.46 28.02
CA CYS A 27 -11.73 -8.81 28.34
C CYS A 27 -10.28 -8.78 28.84
N TYR A 28 -9.81 -9.87 29.44
CA TYR A 28 -8.43 -9.97 29.94
C TYR A 28 -7.36 -9.60 28.89
N GLN A 29 -7.58 -9.94 27.61
CA GLN A 29 -6.64 -9.62 26.53
C GLN A 29 -6.67 -8.16 26.08
N HIS A 30 -7.74 -7.41 26.37
CA HIS A 30 -7.85 -6.00 25.98
C HIS A 30 -7.79 -5.07 27.19
N LYS A 31 -7.31 -5.54 28.34
CA LYS A 31 -7.17 -4.72 29.54
C LYS A 31 -6.25 -3.51 29.31
N GLY A 32 -5.21 -3.66 28.48
CA GLY A 32 -4.31 -2.56 28.11
C GLY A 32 -4.98 -1.45 27.29
N GLN A 33 -6.19 -1.68 26.76
CA GLN A 33 -6.96 -0.69 26.01
C GLN A 33 -7.87 0.15 26.91
N GLU A 34 -7.95 -0.15 28.20
CA GLU A 34 -8.86 0.50 29.14
C GLU A 34 -8.56 2.00 29.29
N GLU A 35 -7.30 2.41 29.16
CA GLU A 35 -6.84 3.80 29.20
C GLU A 35 -6.86 4.49 27.82
N ASN A 36 -7.08 3.74 26.74
CA ASN A 36 -7.12 4.29 25.40
C ASN A 36 -8.49 4.93 25.14
N TYR A 37 -8.56 6.25 25.37
CA TYR A 37 -9.79 7.02 25.18
C TYR A 37 -10.31 6.94 23.74
N LEU A 38 -9.44 6.83 22.73
CA LEU A 38 -9.86 6.69 21.33
C LEU A 38 -10.65 5.40 21.09
N ILE A 39 -10.41 4.33 21.86
CA ILE A 39 -11.22 3.10 21.76
C ILE A 39 -12.60 3.29 22.38
N ARG A 40 -12.69 4.09 23.44
CA ARG A 40 -13.98 4.43 24.08
C ARG A 40 -14.82 5.34 23.18
N TYR A 41 -14.17 6.28 22.49
CA TYR A 41 -14.79 7.26 21.58
C TYR A 41 -14.60 6.91 20.10
N ALA A 42 -14.22 5.68 19.77
CA ALA A 42 -13.93 5.27 18.39
C ALA A 42 -15.13 5.49 17.45
N LYS A 43 -16.33 5.55 18.04
CA LYS A 43 -17.63 5.76 17.41
C LYS A 43 -17.99 7.24 17.16
N ASP A 44 -17.26 8.18 17.77
CA ASP A 44 -17.68 9.58 17.80
C ASP A 44 -17.27 10.33 16.52
N ASP A 45 -16.23 9.85 15.83
CA ASP A 45 -15.83 10.32 14.49
C ASP A 45 -16.01 9.16 13.49
N THR A 46 -17.15 9.13 12.80
CA THR A 46 -17.43 8.15 11.73
C THR A 46 -16.90 8.69 10.41
N TYR A 47 -16.07 7.90 9.72
CA TYR A 47 -15.51 8.26 8.42
C TYR A 47 -15.87 7.20 7.39
N PHE A 48 -15.97 7.60 6.13
CA PHE A 48 -16.32 6.70 5.03
C PHE A 48 -15.20 6.62 4.01
N CYS A 49 -14.99 5.41 3.48
CA CYS A 49 -14.05 5.14 2.42
C CYS A 49 -14.39 6.00 1.19
N PRO A 50 -13.42 6.69 0.59
CA PRO A 50 -13.67 7.51 -0.58
C PRO A 50 -13.81 6.70 -1.87
N ILE A 51 -13.51 5.39 -1.82
CA ILE A 51 -13.56 4.47 -2.98
C ILE A 51 -14.87 3.67 -2.98
N ASP A 52 -15.18 2.99 -1.88
CA ASP A 52 -16.33 2.08 -1.78
C ASP A 52 -17.49 2.61 -0.91
N GLY A 53 -17.29 3.74 -0.22
CA GLY A 53 -18.29 4.34 0.66
C GLY A 53 -18.53 3.62 1.98
N GLY A 54 -17.80 2.53 2.28
CA GLY A 54 -17.92 1.78 3.51
C GLY A 54 -17.34 2.52 4.73
N GLU A 55 -17.90 2.26 5.92
CA GLU A 55 -17.42 2.84 7.17
C GLU A 55 -15.99 2.38 7.50
N LEU A 56 -15.14 3.35 7.86
CA LEU A 56 -13.75 3.09 8.22
C LEU A 56 -13.62 2.67 9.69
N ARG A 57 -12.90 1.57 9.93
CA ARG A 57 -12.69 1.01 11.27
C ARG A 57 -11.46 1.62 11.92
N TYR A 58 -11.53 1.93 13.20
CA TYR A 58 -10.35 2.36 13.94
C TYR A 58 -9.33 1.23 14.11
N TRP A 59 -8.08 1.54 13.82
CA TRP A 59 -6.96 0.63 13.97
C TRP A 59 -5.96 1.17 15.00
N PRO A 60 -6.01 0.65 16.24
CA PRO A 60 -5.25 1.22 17.35
C PRO A 60 -3.74 1.20 17.18
N ARG A 61 -3.22 0.20 16.45
CA ARG A 61 -1.76 0.01 16.30
C ARG A 61 -1.11 1.09 15.46
N GLY A 62 -1.82 1.59 14.45
CA GLY A 62 -1.33 2.65 13.56
C GLY A 62 -2.00 4.00 13.81
N ASP A 63 -2.80 4.12 14.88
CA ASP A 63 -3.64 5.28 15.18
C ASP A 63 -4.37 5.86 13.95
N ALA A 64 -4.94 4.94 13.15
CA ALA A 64 -5.45 5.22 11.82
C ALA A 64 -6.86 4.65 11.63
N ARG A 65 -7.52 5.00 10.52
CA ARG A 65 -8.79 4.38 10.10
C ARG A 65 -8.57 3.52 8.86
N LEU A 66 -9.18 2.33 8.83
CA LEU A 66 -8.98 1.32 7.78
C LEU A 66 -10.29 1.02 7.06
N CYS A 67 -10.23 0.93 5.73
CA CYS A 67 -11.29 0.33 4.96
C CYS A 67 -11.20 -1.21 5.02
N GLY A 68 -12.34 -1.89 5.19
CA GLY A 68 -12.42 -3.34 5.17
C GLY A 68 -12.35 -3.96 3.77
N GLU A 69 -12.79 -3.22 2.74
CA GLU A 69 -12.93 -3.70 1.36
C GLU A 69 -11.71 -3.32 0.51
N CYS A 70 -11.47 -2.02 0.30
CA CYS A 70 -10.33 -1.55 -0.48
C CYS A 70 -8.99 -1.61 0.27
N GLU A 71 -9.02 -1.89 1.58
CA GLU A 71 -7.84 -1.89 2.46
C GLU A 71 -7.12 -0.53 2.52
N GLY A 72 -7.75 0.58 2.15
CA GLY A 72 -7.15 1.91 2.27
C GLY A 72 -7.02 2.39 3.73
N LEU A 73 -6.06 3.29 3.98
CA LEU A 73 -5.76 3.81 5.31
C LEU A 73 -5.87 5.33 5.34
N LEU A 74 -6.65 5.85 6.30
CA LEU A 74 -6.79 7.27 6.60
C LEU A 74 -5.96 7.63 7.84
N LEU A 75 -5.09 8.63 7.68
CA LEU A 75 -4.50 9.40 8.79
C LEU A 75 -5.17 10.77 8.82
N ASN A 76 -5.86 11.09 9.92
CA ASN A 76 -6.49 12.39 10.12
C ASN A 76 -5.50 13.38 10.76
N GLU A 77 -5.77 14.69 10.66
CA GLU A 77 -4.91 15.75 11.22
C GLU A 77 -4.56 15.56 12.69
N LYS A 78 -5.48 14.99 13.48
CA LYS A 78 -5.32 14.81 14.92
C LYS A 78 -4.18 13.86 15.27
N ASN A 79 -3.85 12.94 14.35
CA ASN A 79 -2.94 11.82 14.59
C ASN A 79 -1.72 11.81 13.65
N ILE A 80 -1.51 12.88 12.86
CA ILE A 80 -0.38 12.93 11.93
C ILE A 80 0.90 13.29 12.68
N ASP A 81 1.88 12.39 12.59
CA ASP A 81 3.26 12.72 12.96
C ASP A 81 3.77 13.83 12.01
N PRO A 82 4.32 14.95 12.54
CA PRO A 82 4.87 16.02 11.71
C PRO A 82 5.89 15.52 10.67
N ARG A 83 6.58 14.41 10.93
CA ARG A 83 7.56 13.83 10.01
C ARG A 83 6.94 13.17 8.78
N ILE A 84 5.64 12.81 8.82
CA ILE A 84 4.90 12.33 7.65
C ILE A 84 4.55 13.51 6.71
N GLN A 85 4.57 14.76 7.20
CA GLN A 85 4.26 15.92 6.38
C GLN A 85 5.24 16.13 5.23
N CYS A 86 6.48 15.62 5.30
CA CYS A 86 7.42 15.72 4.18
C CYS A 86 6.91 15.03 2.89
N ILE A 87 5.91 14.15 2.97
CA ILE A 87 5.25 13.58 1.79
C ILE A 87 4.68 14.68 0.90
N VAL A 88 4.18 15.81 1.45
CA VAL A 88 3.58 16.89 0.65
C VAL A 88 4.56 17.56 -0.30
N GLU A 89 5.87 17.45 -0.03
CA GLU A 89 6.94 18.03 -0.84
C GLU A 89 7.35 17.10 -1.99
N LEU A 90 6.86 15.86 -2.02
CA LEU A 90 7.19 14.88 -3.04
C LEU A 90 6.46 15.16 -4.37
N PRO A 91 6.98 14.63 -5.50
CA PRO A 91 6.35 14.81 -6.80
C PRO A 91 4.91 14.33 -6.82
N LYS A 92 4.02 15.18 -7.34
CA LYS A 92 2.63 14.80 -7.63
C LYS A 92 2.60 13.68 -8.69
N ALA A 93 1.64 12.77 -8.57
CA ALA A 93 1.41 11.76 -9.59
C ALA A 93 1.01 12.43 -10.92
N GLU A 94 1.46 11.86 -12.05
CA GLU A 94 1.17 12.39 -13.38
C GLU A 94 -0.31 12.19 -13.77
N ASP A 95 -0.99 11.19 -13.17
CA ASP A 95 -2.39 10.87 -13.43
C ASP A 95 -3.31 11.66 -12.47
N GLU A 96 -3.90 12.75 -12.98
CA GLU A 96 -4.85 13.60 -12.24
C GLU A 96 -6.28 13.01 -12.16
N ASP A 97 -6.60 11.99 -12.98
CA ASP A 97 -7.96 11.46 -13.16
C ASP A 97 -8.42 10.48 -12.05
N GLU A 98 -7.53 10.12 -11.12
CA GLU A 98 -7.83 9.22 -9.99
C GLU A 98 -7.95 9.95 -8.63
N ARG A 99 -8.17 11.27 -8.63
CA ARG A 99 -8.30 12.03 -7.38
C ARG A 99 -9.55 11.58 -6.60
N ILE A 100 -9.32 11.25 -5.35
CA ILE A 100 -10.35 10.82 -4.41
C ILE A 100 -10.81 12.00 -3.55
N GLY A 101 -12.08 11.98 -3.11
CA GLY A 101 -12.57 12.96 -2.14
C GLY A 101 -11.99 12.71 -0.74
N CYS A 102 -11.74 13.77 0.02
CA CYS A 102 -11.26 13.67 1.39
C CYS A 102 -12.29 13.01 2.32
N PRO A 103 -11.97 11.89 2.99
CA PRO A 103 -12.87 11.22 3.95
C PRO A 103 -13.23 12.07 5.17
N THR A 104 -12.37 13.03 5.54
CA THR A 104 -12.51 13.86 6.74
C THR A 104 -13.35 15.10 6.48
N CYS A 105 -13.27 15.68 5.28
CA CYS A 105 -13.99 16.90 4.93
C CYS A 105 -15.42 16.65 4.40
N LYS A 106 -15.83 15.39 4.28
CA LYS A 106 -17.20 15.06 3.88
C LYS A 106 -18.16 15.43 5.02
N SER A 107 -19.10 16.32 4.75
CA SER A 107 -20.29 16.51 5.58
C SER A 107 -21.32 15.41 5.26
N ASP A 108 -22.16 15.07 6.24
CA ASP A 108 -23.15 13.98 6.22
C ASP A 108 -24.19 14.00 5.06
N SER A 109 -24.14 14.98 4.15
CA SER A 109 -25.26 15.26 3.24
C SER A 109 -25.02 15.07 1.74
N ASP A 110 -23.81 14.78 1.23
CA ASP A 110 -23.64 14.61 -0.22
C ASP A 110 -22.71 13.47 -0.64
N ILE A 111 -23.33 12.50 -1.34
CA ILE A 111 -22.70 11.35 -2.01
C ILE A 111 -22.04 11.77 -3.34
N SER A 112 -22.13 13.05 -3.74
CA SER A 112 -21.42 13.56 -4.92
C SER A 112 -19.90 13.55 -4.69
N VAL A 113 -19.15 13.24 -5.75
CA VAL A 113 -17.67 13.30 -5.78
C VAL A 113 -17.23 14.65 -5.20
N GLY A 114 -16.68 14.60 -3.97
CA GLY A 114 -16.68 15.72 -3.04
C GLY A 114 -15.85 16.92 -3.51
N GLU A 115 -16.30 18.11 -3.14
CA GLU A 115 -15.65 19.41 -3.41
C GLU A 115 -14.17 19.44 -2.96
N ASN A 116 -13.82 18.60 -1.98
CA ASN A 116 -12.48 18.50 -1.40
C ASN A 116 -11.70 17.30 -1.97
N LEU A 117 -11.30 17.40 -3.24
CA LEU A 117 -10.42 16.42 -3.87
C LEU A 117 -9.03 16.44 -3.23
N MET A 118 -8.48 15.25 -2.99
CA MET A 118 -7.14 15.09 -2.45
C MET A 118 -6.09 15.18 -3.57
N THR A 119 -4.98 15.87 -3.29
CA THR A 119 -3.80 15.91 -4.15
C THR A 119 -3.14 14.53 -4.15
N ASN A 120 -2.87 13.97 -5.33
CA ASN A 120 -2.25 12.66 -5.48
C ASN A 120 -0.72 12.77 -5.53
N ILE A 121 -0.04 12.10 -4.61
CA ILE A 121 1.42 12.17 -4.42
C ILE A 121 2.02 10.78 -4.66
N SER A 122 3.05 10.69 -5.49
CA SER A 122 3.75 9.44 -5.75
C SER A 122 4.78 9.17 -4.67
N VAL A 123 4.64 8.05 -3.96
CA VAL A 123 5.58 7.61 -2.93
C VAL A 123 6.24 6.31 -3.34
N GLU A 124 7.56 6.34 -3.47
CA GLU A 124 8.39 5.17 -3.70
C GLU A 124 8.55 4.38 -2.40
N TRP A 125 8.62 3.06 -2.54
CA TRP A 125 8.85 2.17 -1.41
C TRP A 125 9.69 0.96 -1.79
N ALA A 126 10.36 0.40 -0.79
CA ALA A 126 11.12 -0.83 -0.91
C ALA A 126 11.03 -1.64 0.39
N GLU A 127 10.75 -2.93 0.28
CA GLU A 127 10.62 -3.83 1.42
C GLU A 127 11.44 -5.10 1.19
N ILE A 128 12.14 -5.58 2.23
CA ILE A 128 12.87 -6.84 2.19
C ILE A 128 12.07 -7.90 2.94
N VAL A 129 11.63 -8.93 2.22
CA VAL A 129 10.77 -9.98 2.79
C VAL A 129 11.49 -11.32 2.79
N GLY A 130 11.33 -12.09 3.89
CA GLY A 130 11.82 -13.47 3.97
C GLY A 130 13.33 -13.62 4.19
N GLY A 131 14.02 -12.54 4.57
CA GLY A 131 15.43 -12.59 4.97
C GLY A 131 15.61 -13.37 6.28
N GLY A 132 16.58 -14.27 6.31
CA GLY A 132 16.99 -15.00 7.50
C GLY A 132 18.50 -14.98 7.66
N GLN A 133 19.02 -15.60 8.73
CA GLN A 133 20.47 -15.66 8.99
C GLN A 133 21.28 -16.26 7.82
N TRP A 134 20.64 -17.08 6.97
CA TRP A 134 21.28 -17.82 5.88
C TRP A 134 20.63 -17.62 4.50
N THR A 135 19.59 -16.80 4.40
CA THR A 135 18.86 -16.57 3.15
C THR A 135 18.72 -15.08 2.89
N SER A 136 19.19 -14.64 1.72
CA SER A 136 18.95 -13.29 1.24
C SER A 136 17.45 -13.07 1.09
N GLY A 137 16.94 -12.01 1.72
CA GLY A 137 15.54 -11.62 1.57
C GLY A 137 15.25 -11.17 0.15
N GLN A 138 14.01 -11.37 -0.28
CA GLN A 138 13.53 -10.86 -1.55
C GLN A 138 13.19 -9.38 -1.39
N VAL A 139 13.77 -8.54 -2.26
CA VAL A 139 13.49 -7.10 -2.27
C VAL A 139 12.31 -6.82 -3.20
N PHE A 140 11.21 -6.36 -2.61
CA PHE A 140 10.07 -5.78 -3.30
C PHE A 140 10.24 -4.27 -3.37
N ARG A 141 9.80 -3.67 -4.47
CA ARG A 141 9.87 -2.22 -4.69
C ARG A 141 8.63 -1.81 -5.44
N GLY A 142 8.15 -0.59 -5.24
CA GLY A 142 7.00 -0.10 -5.98
C GLY A 142 6.79 1.39 -5.76
N VAL A 143 5.73 1.89 -6.40
CA VAL A 143 5.20 3.23 -6.20
C VAL A 143 3.78 3.09 -5.68
N THR A 144 3.40 3.92 -4.74
CA THR A 144 2.02 4.05 -4.29
C THR A 144 1.59 5.50 -4.32
N ASN A 145 0.34 5.70 -4.73
CA ASN A 145 -0.36 6.98 -4.69
C ASN A 145 -0.92 7.28 -3.29
N VAL A 146 -0.55 8.44 -2.75
CA VAL A 146 -1.02 8.95 -1.47
C VAL A 146 -1.83 10.22 -1.72
N GLY A 147 -3.09 10.20 -1.29
CA GLY A 147 -3.94 11.39 -1.28
C GLY A 147 -3.58 12.28 -0.11
N TYR A 148 -3.40 13.58 -0.35
CA TYR A 148 -3.27 14.61 0.67
C TYR A 148 -4.40 15.63 0.55
N CYS A 149 -5.10 15.90 1.65
CA CYS A 149 -6.11 16.95 1.69
C CYS A 149 -5.49 18.27 2.15
N GLU A 150 -5.48 19.28 1.28
CA GLU A 150 -4.96 20.61 1.60
C GLU A 150 -5.85 21.39 2.60
N VAL A 151 -7.12 20.98 2.75
CA VAL A 151 -8.09 21.65 3.64
C VAL A 151 -7.91 21.23 5.10
N CYS A 152 -7.89 19.93 5.38
CA CYS A 152 -7.81 19.40 6.74
C CYS A 152 -6.52 18.61 7.00
N GLY A 153 -5.53 18.69 6.12
CA GLY A 153 -4.22 18.04 6.28
C GLY A 153 -4.22 16.50 6.31
N SER A 154 -5.35 15.82 6.11
CA SER A 154 -5.42 14.36 6.22
C SER A 154 -4.77 13.64 5.05
N PHE A 155 -4.20 12.46 5.30
CA PHE A 155 -3.66 11.58 4.27
C PHE A 155 -4.54 10.35 4.05
N TRP A 156 -4.69 9.96 2.79
CA TRP A 156 -5.28 8.70 2.39
C TRP A 156 -4.26 7.87 1.62
N PHE A 157 -3.94 6.71 2.15
CA PHE A 157 -3.02 5.77 1.56
C PHE A 157 -3.82 4.71 0.81
N ASN A 158 -3.75 4.75 -0.52
CA ASN A 158 -4.44 3.78 -1.36
C ASN A 158 -3.54 2.55 -1.56
N GLU A 159 -3.95 1.38 -1.09
CA GLU A 159 -3.29 0.10 -1.40
C GLU A 159 -1.74 0.10 -1.32
N ILE A 160 -1.15 0.82 -0.35
CA ILE A 160 0.31 0.87 -0.15
C ILE A 160 0.91 -0.51 -0.31
N GLY A 161 2.05 -0.68 -0.97
CA GLY A 161 2.81 -1.94 -0.86
C GLY A 161 2.08 -3.22 -1.32
N LYS A 162 0.88 -3.11 -1.90
CA LYS A 162 0.04 -4.25 -2.32
C LYS A 162 0.54 -4.83 -3.62
N TYR A 163 1.13 -4.01 -4.48
CA TYR A 163 1.66 -4.38 -5.79
C TYR A 163 3.06 -3.83 -5.98
N ASP A 164 4.01 -4.69 -6.39
CA ASP A 164 5.35 -4.26 -6.73
C ASP A 164 5.41 -3.51 -8.07
N ASP A 165 6.61 -3.05 -8.45
CA ASP A 165 6.94 -2.36 -9.70
C ASP A 165 6.63 -3.16 -10.97
N LYS A 166 6.21 -4.43 -10.84
CA LYS A 166 5.81 -5.31 -11.94
C LYS A 166 4.30 -5.58 -11.93
N GLY A 167 3.54 -4.90 -11.08
CA GLY A 167 2.11 -5.17 -10.87
C GLY A 167 1.87 -6.52 -10.19
N LYS A 168 2.90 -7.16 -9.63
CA LYS A 168 2.74 -8.42 -8.91
C LYS A 168 2.23 -8.10 -7.52
N ARG A 169 1.10 -8.71 -7.15
CA ARG A 169 0.62 -8.65 -5.76
C ARG A 169 1.73 -9.16 -4.84
N VAL A 170 2.09 -8.34 -3.85
CA VAL A 170 2.98 -8.75 -2.76
C VAL A 170 2.14 -9.64 -1.84
N ASP A 171 1.96 -10.90 -2.23
CA ASP A 171 1.07 -11.82 -1.55
C ASP A 171 1.73 -12.56 -0.38
N ASP A 172 0.91 -12.84 0.64
CA ASP A 172 1.30 -13.56 1.86
C ASP A 172 1.80 -15.00 1.58
N ARG A 173 1.61 -15.55 0.37
CA ARG A 173 1.90 -16.95 0.03
C ARG A 173 3.38 -17.26 -0.25
N GLY A 174 4.21 -16.24 -0.44
CA GLY A 174 5.68 -16.40 -0.51
C GLY A 174 6.39 -16.14 0.83
N ILE A 175 5.65 -15.69 1.85
CA ILE A 175 6.21 -15.09 3.06
C ILE A 175 6.22 -16.15 4.17
N ARG A 176 7.25 -16.98 4.18
CA ARG A 176 7.46 -17.94 5.27
C ARG A 176 8.04 -17.24 6.50
N ILE A 177 7.27 -16.38 7.15
CA ILE A 177 7.57 -15.91 8.50
C ILE A 177 6.86 -16.87 9.46
N LYS A 178 7.63 -17.80 10.03
CA LYS A 178 7.30 -18.72 11.13
C LYS A 178 5.80 -18.77 11.55
N GLY A 179 5.01 -19.57 10.84
CA GLY A 179 3.83 -20.23 11.40
C GLY A 179 2.52 -19.45 11.50
N PHE A 180 2.39 -18.24 10.94
CA PHE A 180 1.11 -17.52 10.92
C PHE A 180 0.70 -17.09 9.52
N TRP A 181 -0.42 -17.64 9.03
CA TRP A 181 -1.11 -17.14 7.85
C TRP A 181 -1.91 -15.91 8.28
N THR A 182 -1.37 -14.72 8.09
CA THR A 182 -2.12 -13.49 8.40
C THR A 182 -2.15 -12.59 7.18
N LYS A 183 -3.36 -12.26 6.72
CA LYS A 183 -3.65 -11.00 6.03
C LYS A 183 -2.99 -9.89 6.86
N GLY A 184 -1.83 -9.35 6.46
CA GLY A 184 -1.15 -8.44 7.39
C GLY A 184 0.31 -8.09 7.16
N VAL A 185 0.98 -8.58 6.11
CA VAL A 185 2.33 -8.06 5.81
C VAL A 185 2.25 -6.60 5.39
N TRP A 186 1.29 -6.24 4.53
CA TRP A 186 1.00 -4.85 4.22
C TRP A 186 0.73 -3.99 5.47
N ARG A 187 -0.14 -4.45 6.38
CA ARG A 187 -0.48 -3.71 7.63
C ARG A 187 0.70 -3.62 8.59
N ARG A 188 1.59 -4.62 8.63
CA ARG A 188 2.81 -4.54 9.42
C ARG A 188 3.79 -3.54 8.80
N ASN A 189 3.94 -3.60 7.48
CA ASN A 189 4.81 -2.71 6.72
C ASN A 189 4.34 -1.27 6.83
N ILE A 190 3.04 -0.97 6.72
CA ILE A 190 2.54 0.41 6.84
C ILE A 190 2.84 0.98 8.22
N THR A 191 2.68 0.24 9.33
CA THR A 191 3.16 0.73 10.64
C THR A 191 4.66 0.97 10.66
N THR A 192 5.45 0.03 10.15
CA THR A 192 6.91 0.19 10.08
C THR A 192 7.33 1.36 9.18
N TRP A 193 6.58 1.66 8.14
CA TRP A 193 6.82 2.77 7.24
C TRP A 193 6.42 4.09 7.86
N LEU A 194 5.26 4.14 8.51
CA LEU A 194 4.82 5.29 9.29
C LEU A 194 5.80 5.58 10.43
N ASP A 195 6.38 4.57 11.06
CA ASP A 195 7.43 4.69 12.08
C ASP A 195 8.81 5.05 11.47
N ASN A 196 9.06 4.65 10.22
CA ASN A 196 10.34 4.86 9.52
C ASN A 196 10.28 6.10 8.62
N HIS A 197 10.16 7.25 9.27
CA HIS A 197 9.98 8.54 8.63
C HIS A 197 11.07 8.92 7.62
N ASP A 198 12.29 8.38 7.78
CA ASP A 198 13.39 8.62 6.86
C ASP A 198 13.03 8.18 5.43
N MET A 199 12.19 7.14 5.29
CA MET A 199 11.77 6.64 3.99
C MET A 199 11.07 7.72 3.13
N PHE A 200 10.32 8.65 3.75
CA PHE A 200 9.59 9.69 3.02
C PHE A 200 10.44 10.93 2.71
N GLN A 201 11.66 11.03 3.25
CA GLN A 201 12.55 12.15 2.94
C GLN A 201 12.92 12.17 1.45
N GLU A 202 12.99 13.37 0.88
CA GLU A 202 13.27 13.61 -0.54
C GLU A 202 14.48 12.80 -1.04
N HIS A 203 15.57 12.78 -0.27
CA HIS A 203 16.78 12.04 -0.64
C HIS A 203 16.53 10.54 -0.80
N ASN A 204 15.80 9.92 0.13
CA ASN A 204 15.53 8.48 0.10
C ASN A 204 14.52 8.13 -0.99
N GLN A 205 13.50 8.98 -1.19
CA GLN A 205 12.55 8.87 -2.30
C GLN A 205 13.26 8.95 -3.66
N TRP A 206 14.16 9.92 -3.82
CA TRP A 206 14.99 10.04 -5.02
C TRP A 206 15.85 8.80 -5.25
N GLN A 207 16.56 8.31 -4.22
CA GLN A 207 17.38 7.11 -4.34
C GLN A 207 16.55 5.88 -4.75
N MET A 208 15.38 5.67 -4.13
CA MET A 208 14.49 4.56 -4.46
C MET A 208 14.00 4.65 -5.91
N ARG A 209 13.60 5.84 -6.36
CA ARG A 209 13.22 6.10 -7.75
C ARG A 209 14.36 5.76 -8.72
N GLN A 210 15.58 6.23 -8.47
CA GLN A 210 16.73 5.93 -9.33
C GLN A 210 17.00 4.42 -9.42
N MET A 211 17.00 3.73 -8.28
CA MET A 211 17.22 2.28 -8.29
C MET A 211 16.11 1.52 -9.03
N ARG A 212 14.85 1.95 -8.92
CA ARG A 212 13.72 1.37 -9.66
C ARG A 212 13.87 1.60 -11.17
N LEU A 213 14.19 2.82 -11.59
CA LEU A 213 14.41 3.16 -13.00
C LEU A 213 15.58 2.37 -13.60
N GLN A 214 16.71 2.29 -12.91
CA GLN A 214 17.87 1.48 -13.33
C GLN A 214 17.49 0.00 -13.49
N LYS A 215 16.69 -0.55 -12.56
CA LYS A 215 16.20 -1.92 -12.65
C LYS A 215 15.29 -2.12 -13.86
N ILE A 216 14.33 -1.23 -14.10
CA ILE A 216 13.46 -1.27 -15.28
C ILE A 216 14.29 -1.23 -16.56
N GLU A 217 15.26 -0.31 -16.64
CA GLU A 217 16.16 -0.18 -17.79
C GLU A 217 16.97 -1.48 -18.00
N SER A 218 17.53 -2.04 -16.94
CA SER A 218 18.29 -3.29 -17.00
C SER A 218 17.44 -4.48 -17.46
N LEU A 219 16.17 -4.54 -17.02
CA LEU A 219 15.22 -5.56 -17.44
C LEU A 219 14.82 -5.37 -18.90
N GLY A 220 14.61 -4.13 -19.35
CA GLY A 220 14.37 -3.78 -20.75
C GLY A 220 15.52 -4.21 -21.65
N LYS A 221 16.76 -3.83 -21.30
CA LYS A 221 17.98 -4.25 -22.02
C LYS A 221 18.09 -5.76 -22.08
N ARG A 222 17.87 -6.45 -20.96
CA ARG A 222 17.90 -7.92 -20.90
C ARG A 222 16.79 -8.56 -21.74
N LYS A 223 15.60 -7.97 -21.79
CA LYS A 223 14.49 -8.45 -22.62
C LYS A 223 14.85 -8.33 -24.11
N ILE A 224 15.39 -7.19 -24.54
CA ILE A 224 15.90 -6.96 -25.90
C ILE A 224 17.02 -7.94 -26.25
N GLN A 225 17.91 -8.25 -25.31
CA GLN A 225 19.01 -9.19 -25.55
C GLN A 225 18.56 -10.65 -25.71
N ILE A 226 17.47 -11.05 -25.04
CA ILE A 226 17.05 -12.46 -24.98
C ILE A 226 15.93 -12.79 -25.95
N TYR A 227 14.97 -11.87 -26.15
CA TYR A 227 13.73 -12.13 -26.86
C TYR A 227 13.72 -11.50 -28.25
N CYS A 228 12.98 -12.13 -29.16
CA CYS A 228 12.85 -11.71 -30.54
C CYS A 228 12.42 -10.25 -30.67
N ASN A 229 13.06 -9.51 -31.59
CA ASN A 229 12.74 -8.11 -31.84
C ASN A 229 11.45 -7.88 -32.65
N HIS A 230 10.81 -8.94 -33.16
CA HIS A 230 9.55 -8.81 -33.91
C HIS A 230 8.43 -8.27 -33.02
N ILE A 231 7.79 -7.20 -33.50
CA ILE A 231 6.58 -6.61 -32.93
C ILE A 231 5.43 -6.94 -33.86
N ASP A 232 4.39 -7.57 -33.32
CA ASP A 232 3.17 -7.85 -34.05
C ASP A 232 2.49 -6.55 -34.47
N SER A 233 2.24 -6.36 -35.76
CA SER A 233 1.72 -5.11 -36.31
C SER A 233 0.26 -4.81 -35.94
N ALA A 234 -0.52 -5.82 -35.54
CA ALA A 234 -1.92 -5.65 -35.16
C ALA A 234 -2.09 -5.35 -33.67
N THR A 235 -1.27 -5.97 -32.82
CA THR A 235 -1.37 -5.87 -31.34
C THR A 235 -0.30 -4.98 -30.72
N GLY A 236 0.79 -4.67 -31.44
CA GLY A 236 1.94 -3.96 -30.90
C GLY A 236 2.76 -4.77 -29.88
N ILE A 237 2.46 -6.06 -29.71
CA ILE A 237 3.10 -6.90 -28.69
C ILE A 237 4.38 -7.52 -29.27
N GLN A 238 5.48 -7.40 -28.53
CA GLN A 238 6.74 -8.05 -28.85
C GLN A 238 6.63 -9.57 -28.73
N CYS A 239 7.18 -10.30 -29.70
CA CYS A 239 7.28 -11.75 -29.67
C CYS A 239 8.04 -12.25 -28.42
N GLY A 240 7.40 -13.10 -27.62
CA GLY A 240 7.99 -13.70 -26.42
C GLY A 240 8.93 -14.89 -26.67
N ILE A 241 9.21 -15.23 -27.92
CA ILE A 241 10.14 -16.33 -28.27
C ILE A 241 11.58 -15.82 -28.17
N ARG A 242 12.47 -16.62 -27.60
CA ARG A 242 13.91 -16.29 -27.53
C ARG A 242 14.53 -16.15 -28.92
N LYS A 243 15.51 -15.26 -29.03
CA LYS A 243 16.37 -15.13 -30.21
C LYS A 243 17.01 -16.48 -30.55
N SER A 244 17.13 -16.78 -31.86
CA SER A 244 17.71 -18.05 -32.29
C SER A 244 19.22 -18.05 -32.06
N THR A 245 19.73 -19.07 -31.36
CA THR A 245 21.19 -19.30 -31.25
C THR A 245 21.73 -20.23 -32.35
N LYS A 246 20.84 -20.74 -33.22
CA LYS A 246 21.16 -21.80 -34.20
C LYS A 246 21.12 -21.35 -35.67
N ASN A 247 20.63 -20.16 -35.98
CA ASN A 247 20.51 -19.67 -37.36
C ASN A 247 21.49 -18.53 -37.64
N THR A 248 22.00 -18.49 -38.88
CA THR A 248 23.09 -17.62 -39.35
C THR A 248 22.62 -16.32 -40.02
N HIS A 249 21.31 -16.09 -40.16
CA HIS A 249 20.78 -14.93 -40.90
C HIS A 249 20.66 -13.68 -40.03
N ASP A 250 19.78 -13.69 -39.02
CA ASP A 250 19.68 -12.57 -38.09
C ASP A 250 19.48 -13.05 -36.64
N ALA A 251 20.47 -12.71 -35.81
CA ALA A 251 20.50 -13.05 -34.39
C ALA A 251 19.45 -12.28 -33.58
N ASP A 252 18.86 -11.22 -34.13
CA ASP A 252 17.86 -10.40 -33.44
C ASP A 252 16.44 -10.97 -33.51
N TYR A 253 16.22 -12.01 -34.31
CA TYR A 253 14.91 -12.63 -34.49
C TYR A 253 14.87 -14.09 -34.05
N CYS A 254 13.68 -14.56 -33.69
CA CYS A 254 13.45 -15.99 -33.50
C CYS A 254 13.32 -16.69 -34.85
N TYR A 255 13.29 -18.02 -34.84
CA TYR A 255 13.15 -18.82 -36.05
C TYR A 255 11.85 -18.58 -36.84
N LYS A 256 10.80 -18.01 -36.21
CA LYS A 256 9.51 -17.73 -36.86
C LYS A 256 9.45 -16.37 -37.56
N HIS A 257 10.29 -15.43 -37.14
CA HIS A 257 10.26 -14.04 -37.61
C HIS A 257 11.59 -13.66 -38.26
N GLN A 258 12.27 -14.63 -38.86
CA GLN A 258 13.47 -14.34 -39.63
C GLN A 258 13.06 -13.45 -40.82
N PRO A 259 13.78 -12.34 -41.06
CA PRO A 259 13.63 -11.59 -42.30
C PRO A 259 13.95 -12.51 -43.49
N GLU A 260 13.21 -12.35 -44.59
CA GLU A 260 13.48 -13.01 -45.87
C GLU A 260 14.74 -12.45 -46.56
#